data_AF-A0A8J3JVX0-F1
#
_entry.id   AF-A0A8J3JVX0-F1
#
_cell.length_a   1.000
_cell.length_b   1.000
_cell.length_c   1.000
_cell.angle_alpha   90.00
_cell.angle_beta   90.00
_cell.angle_gamma   90.00
#
_symmetry.space_group_name_H-M   'P 1'
#
loop_
_entity.id
_entity.type
_entity.pdbx_description
1 polymer ?
#
loop_
_entity_poly.entity_id
_entity_poly.type
_entity_poly.pdbx_seq_one_letter_code
_entity_poly.pdbx_strand_id
1 'polypeptide(L)'
;MPITAASRWALTLWAAVLCTGAAVDQPSLAGMLAGAAALLLVTALAVAAVHGIGRGPSGRAALDLALRELSRRTGVLRQRDPDAAGRPRPRAPGFTPLPC
;
A
#
# COMPACT_ATOMS: atom_id res chain seq x y z
N MET A 1 5.65 9.02 0.90
CA MET A 1 6.21 9.33 2.23
C MET A 1 5.84 8.35 3.39
N PRO A 2 5.33 7.09 3.19
CA PRO A 2 5.09 6.18 4.33
C PRO A 2 6.32 5.36 4.77
N ILE A 3 7.34 5.25 3.90
CA ILE A 3 8.52 4.39 4.11
C ILE A 3 9.38 4.87 5.30
N THR A 4 9.43 6.19 5.55
CA THR A 4 10.25 6.79 6.63
C THR A 4 9.65 6.59 8.01
N ALA A 5 8.32 6.48 8.13
CA ALA A 5 7.69 6.18 9.41
C ALA A 5 7.94 4.71 9.79
N ALA A 6 7.73 3.78 8.86
CA ALA A 6 8.00 2.36 9.08
C ALA A 6 9.48 2.09 9.42
N SER A 7 10.41 2.80 8.77
CA SER A 7 11.84 2.67 9.09
C SER A 7 12.18 3.17 10.50
N ARG A 8 11.52 4.24 10.99
CA ARG A 8 11.71 4.76 12.35
C ARG A 8 11.22 3.79 13.41
N TRP A 9 10.08 3.15 13.22
CA TRP A 9 9.58 2.13 14.16
C TRP A 9 10.49 0.89 14.18
N ALA A 10 10.97 0.45 13.02
CA ALA A 10 11.94 -0.64 12.92
C ALA A 10 13.25 -0.33 13.64
N LEU A 11 13.77 0.90 13.49
CA LEU A 11 14.96 1.38 14.20
C LEU A 11 14.73 1.42 15.72
N THR A 12 13.57 1.88 16.18
CA THR A 12 13.26 1.90 17.62
C THR A 12 13.16 0.51 18.23
N LEU A 13 12.58 -0.45 17.51
CA LEU A 13 12.51 -1.86 17.95
C LEU A 13 13.90 -2.49 18.00
N TRP A 14 14.73 -2.23 16.99
CA TRP A 14 16.13 -2.69 16.98
C TRP A 14 16.93 -2.13 18.15
N ALA A 15 16.82 -0.82 18.42
CA ALA A 15 17.50 -0.19 19.54
C ALA A 15 17.03 -0.78 20.88
N ALA A 16 15.73 -1.01 21.05
CA ALA A 16 15.19 -1.61 22.27
C ALA A 16 15.71 -3.03 22.52
N VAL A 17 15.80 -3.87 21.49
CA VAL A 17 16.34 -5.23 21.58
C VAL A 17 17.84 -5.24 21.92
N LEU A 18 18.61 -4.32 21.35
CA LEU A 18 20.04 -4.18 21.67
C LEU A 18 20.26 -3.71 23.12
N CYS A 19 19.44 -2.76 23.59
CA CYS A 19 19.50 -2.27 24.96
C CYS A 19 19.12 -3.33 25.99
N THR A 20 18.11 -4.17 25.70
CA THR A 20 17.74 -5.28 26.62
C THR A 20 18.80 -6.37 26.67
N GLY A 21 19.49 -6.65 25.55
CA GLY A 21 20.61 -7.60 25.53
C GLY A 21 21.83 -7.10 26.30
N ALA A 22 22.09 -5.79 26.29
CA ALA A 22 23.22 -5.18 27.02
C ALA A 22 23.03 -5.12 28.54
N ALA A 23 21.79 -5.22 29.04
CA ALA A 23 21.45 -5.17 30.47
C ALA A 23 21.56 -6.54 31.18
N VAL A 24 21.95 -7.60 30.47
CA VAL A 24 22.08 -8.95 31.04
C VAL A 24 23.50 -9.16 31.57
N ASP A 25 23.69 -9.00 32.88
CA ASP A 25 24.98 -9.16 33.57
C ASP A 25 25.51 -10.62 33.59
N GLN A 26 24.73 -11.60 33.12
CA GLN A 26 25.13 -13.01 33.07
C GLN A 26 24.84 -13.65 31.70
N PRO A 27 25.86 -13.82 30.83
CA PRO A 27 25.70 -14.53 29.57
C PRO A 27 25.59 -16.04 29.83
N SER A 28 24.37 -16.53 30.03
CA SER A 28 24.09 -17.96 29.94
C SER A 28 23.93 -18.35 28.47
N LEU A 29 24.38 -19.55 28.10
CA LEU A 29 24.24 -20.08 26.73
C LEU A 29 22.76 -20.11 26.29
N ALA A 30 21.86 -20.40 27.24
CA ALA A 30 20.42 -20.31 27.03
C ALA A 30 19.94 -18.87 26.76
N GLY A 31 20.46 -17.88 27.50
CA GLY A 31 20.17 -16.46 27.29
C GLY A 31 20.68 -15.94 25.93
N MET A 32 21.86 -16.37 25.52
CA MET A 32 22.42 -16.04 24.20
C MET A 32 21.57 -16.64 23.06
N LEU A 33 21.16 -17.91 23.19
CA LEU A 33 20.29 -18.55 22.20
C LEU A 33 18.90 -17.90 22.14
N ALA A 34 18.32 -17.56 23.30
CA ALA A 34 17.04 -16.86 23.37
C ALA A 34 17.12 -15.46 22.74
N GLY A 35 18.21 -14.72 23.01
CA GLY A 35 18.47 -13.42 22.40
C GLY A 35 18.66 -13.50 20.89
N ALA A 36 19.43 -14.48 20.40
CA ALA A 36 19.62 -14.72 18.97
C ALA A 36 18.31 -15.09 18.27
N ALA A 37 17.48 -15.94 18.89
CA ALA A 37 16.16 -16.31 18.37
C ALA A 37 15.21 -15.11 18.30
N ALA A 38 15.20 -14.26 19.33
CA ALA A 38 14.41 -13.03 19.33
C ALA A 38 14.86 -12.07 18.22
N LEU A 39 16.18 -11.90 18.03
CA LEU A 39 16.74 -11.07 16.96
C LEU A 39 16.35 -11.57 15.57
N LEU A 40 16.42 -12.89 15.35
CA LEU A 40 16.01 -13.53 14.11
C LEU A 40 14.50 -13.35 13.85
N LEU A 41 13.67 -13.48 14.88
CA LEU A 41 12.22 -13.27 14.72
C LEU A 41 11.89 -11.82 14.35
N VAL A 42 12.50 -10.85 15.04
CA VAL A 42 12.29 -9.42 14.78
C VAL A 42 12.76 -9.06 13.36
N THR A 43 13.92 -9.56 12.94
CA THR A 43 14.43 -9.33 11.58
C THR A 43 13.55 -9.98 10.52
N ALA A 44 13.10 -11.21 10.72
CA ALA A 44 12.18 -11.88 9.80
C ALA A 44 10.86 -11.13 9.67
N LEU A 45 10.28 -10.64 10.77
CA LEU A 45 9.07 -9.83 10.76
C LEU A 45 9.29 -8.49 10.05
N ALA A 46 10.41 -7.82 10.29
CA ALA A 46 10.75 -6.57 9.61
C ALA A 46 10.88 -6.77 8.09
N VAL A 47 11.59 -7.82 7.66
CA VAL A 47 11.72 -8.19 6.25
C VAL A 47 10.35 -8.51 5.66
N ALA A 48 9.53 -9.30 6.34
CA ALA A 48 8.19 -9.66 5.90
C ALA A 48 7.28 -8.43 5.77
N ALA A 49 7.36 -7.47 6.71
CA ALA A 49 6.59 -6.23 6.65
C ALA A 49 7.03 -5.36 5.46
N VAL A 50 8.34 -5.15 5.27
CA VAL A 50 8.89 -4.39 4.15
C VAL A 50 8.48 -4.99 2.80
N HIS A 51 8.58 -6.32 2.67
CA HIS A 51 8.24 -7.02 1.44
C HIS A 51 6.72 -7.21 1.28
N GLY A 52 5.95 -7.22 2.37
CA GLY A 52 4.49 -7.33 2.36
C GLY A 52 3.82 -6.05 1.88
N ILE A 53 4.33 -4.89 2.33
CA ILE A 53 3.78 -3.57 1.97
C ILE A 53 4.04 -3.23 0.50
N GLY A 54 5.11 -3.76 -0.11
CA GLY A 54 5.49 -3.44 -1.50
C GLY A 54 4.86 -4.29 -2.60
N ARG A 55 4.09 -5.33 -2.27
CA ARG A 55 3.58 -6.30 -3.26
C ARG A 55 2.20 -5.99 -3.86
N GLY A 56 1.59 -4.87 -3.45
CA GLY A 56 0.38 -4.38 -4.09
C GLY A 56 0.70 -3.80 -5.48
N PRO A 57 -0.23 -3.92 -6.46
CA PRO A 57 -0.09 -3.16 -7.70
C PRO A 57 0.06 -1.68 -7.36
N SER A 58 1.11 -1.04 -7.87
CA SER A 58 1.38 0.38 -7.60
C SER A 58 0.31 1.27 -8.25
N GLY A 59 0.13 2.50 -7.74
CA GLY A 59 -1.04 3.35 -7.99
C GLY A 59 -1.72 3.25 -9.37
N ARG A 60 -0.98 3.35 -10.48
CA ARG A 60 -1.54 3.18 -11.84
C ARG A 60 -2.02 1.76 -12.13
N ALA A 61 -1.21 0.74 -11.81
CA ALA A 61 -1.59 -0.65 -11.99
C ALA A 61 -2.79 -1.04 -11.11
N ALA A 62 -2.92 -0.48 -9.90
CA ALA A 62 -4.08 -0.67 -9.03
C ALA A 62 -5.34 -0.05 -9.64
N LEU A 63 -5.22 1.17 -10.18
CA LEU A 63 -6.32 1.84 -10.87
C LEU A 63 -6.78 1.05 -12.10
N ASP A 64 -5.85 0.58 -12.93
CA ASP A 64 -6.17 -0.20 -14.13
C ASP A 64 -6.86 -1.52 -13.80
N LEU A 65 -6.39 -2.21 -12.75
CA LEU A 65 -7.05 -3.42 -12.23
C LEU A 65 -8.45 -3.11 -11.70
N ALA A 66 -8.61 -2.01 -10.96
CA ALA A 66 -9.90 -1.59 -10.44
C ALA A 66 -10.89 -1.24 -11.56
N LEU A 67 -10.44 -0.51 -12.59
CA LEU A 67 -11.25 -0.19 -13.78
C LEU A 67 -11.60 -1.45 -14.58
N ARG A 68 -10.66 -2.40 -14.69
CA ARG A 68 -10.90 -3.68 -15.35
C ARG A 68 -11.91 -4.52 -14.59
N GLU A 69 -11.83 -4.57 -13.27
CA GLU A 69 -12.82 -5.26 -12.43
C GLU A 69 -14.19 -4.56 -12.49
N LEU A 70 -14.22 -3.23 -12.45
CA LEU A 70 -15.42 -2.44 -12.63
C LEU A 70 -16.04 -2.74 -14.00
N SER A 71 -15.26 -2.78 -15.08
CA SER A 71 -15.77 -3.10 -16.43
C SER A 71 -16.37 -4.51 -16.56
N ARG A 72 -15.91 -5.46 -15.73
CA ARG A 72 -16.49 -6.81 -15.66
C ARG A 72 -17.79 -6.83 -14.86
N ARG A 73 -17.87 -6.04 -13.79
CA ARG A 73 -19.01 -5.99 -12.85
C ARG A 73 -20.14 -5.08 -13.30
N THR A 74 -19.83 -3.82 -13.59
CA THR A 74 -20.73 -2.95 -14.32
C THR A 74 -20.64 -3.34 -15.78
N GLY A 75 -21.69 -3.97 -16.29
CA GLY A 75 -21.95 -4.04 -17.72
C GLY A 75 -22.19 -2.62 -18.23
N VAL A 76 -21.12 -1.82 -18.33
CA VAL A 76 -21.18 -0.50 -18.93
C VAL A 76 -21.65 -0.76 -20.35
N LEU A 77 -22.86 -0.30 -20.69
CA LEU A 77 -23.28 -0.29 -22.08
C LEU A 77 -22.15 0.40 -22.83
N ARG A 78 -21.51 -0.30 -23.77
CA ARG A 78 -20.64 0.36 -24.75
C ARG A 78 -21.41 1.58 -25.21
N GLN A 79 -20.80 2.74 -25.02
CA GLN A 79 -21.39 4.04 -25.29
C GLN A 79 -22.14 3.93 -26.61
N ARG A 80 -23.47 3.81 -26.52
CA ARG A 80 -24.32 3.55 -27.68
C ARG A 80 -24.13 4.76 -28.55
N ASP A 81 -23.69 4.54 -29.78
CA ASP A 81 -23.30 5.60 -30.71
C ASP A 81 -24.22 6.81 -30.52
N PRO A 82 -23.70 7.93 -29.98
CA PRO A 82 -24.52 9.10 -29.68
C PRO A 82 -25.12 9.70 -30.96
N ASP A 83 -24.61 9.29 -32.13
CA ASP A 83 -25.10 9.68 -33.45
C ASP A 83 -26.01 8.62 -34.11
N ALA A 84 -26.36 7.53 -33.41
CA ALA A 84 -27.33 6.58 -33.90
C ALA A 84 -28.67 7.27 -34.19
N ALA A 85 -29.17 7.10 -35.41
CA ALA A 85 -30.42 7.70 -35.87
C ALA A 85 -31.57 7.38 -34.89
N GLY A 86 -32.25 8.42 -34.39
CA GLY A 86 -33.39 8.30 -33.48
C GLY A 86 -33.12 8.63 -32.01
N ARG A 87 -31.91 9.03 -31.61
CA ARG A 87 -31.68 9.63 -30.29
C ARG A 87 -31.37 11.12 -30.39
N PRO A 88 -32.10 11.99 -29.65
CA PRO A 88 -31.72 13.39 -29.51
C PRO A 88 -30.29 13.46 -28.96
N ARG A 89 -29.40 14.16 -29.67
CA ARG A 89 -28.05 14.41 -29.18
C ARG A 89 -28.14 15.06 -27.79
N PRO A 90 -27.37 14.60 -26.79
CA PRO A 90 -27.18 15.37 -25.57
C PRO A 90 -26.69 16.76 -25.99
N ARG A 91 -27.52 17.80 -25.78
CA ARG A 91 -27.11 19.16 -26.09
C ARG A 91 -25.94 19.49 -25.17
N ALA A 92 -24.84 19.97 -25.75
CA ALA A 92 -23.73 20.48 -24.96
C ALA A 92 -24.28 21.48 -23.93
N PRO A 93 -23.73 21.53 -22.71
CA PRO A 93 -24.09 22.55 -21.74
C PRO A 93 -24.09 23.91 -22.44
N GLY A 94 -25.22 24.62 -22.38
CA GLY A 94 -25.38 25.89 -23.07
C GLY A 94 -24.28 26.84 -22.62
N PHE A 95 -23.64 27.52 -23.56
CA PHE A 95 -22.65 28.55 -23.26
C PHE A 95 -23.35 29.63 -22.43
N THR A 96 -23.05 29.69 -21.14
CA THR A 96 -23.38 30.84 -20.30
C THR A 96 -22.25 31.84 -20.45
N PRO A 97 -22.41 32.95 -21.20
CA PRO A 97 -21.39 33.97 -21.25
C PRO A 97 -21.20 34.55 -19.84
N LEU A 98 -19.95 34.63 -19.40
CA LEU A 98 -19.60 35.30 -18.15
C LEU A 98 -19.76 36.82 -18.35
N PRO A 99 -20.38 37.54 -17.40
CA PRO A 99 -20.46 38.99 -17.48
C PRO A 99 -19.05 39.60 -17.39
N CYS A 100 -18.78 40.59 -18.24
CA CYS A 100 -17.53 41.36 -18.29
C CYS A 100 -17.31 42.17 -17.02
#